data_AF-A0A2N1P3G8-F1
#
_entry.id   AF-A0A2N1P3G8-F1
#
_cell.length_a   1.000
_cell.length_b   1.000
_cell.length_c   1.000
_cell.angle_alpha   90.00
_cell.angle_beta   90.00
_cell.angle_gamma   90.00
#
_symmetry.space_group_name_H-M   'P 1'
#
loop_
_entity.id
_entity.type
_entity.pdbx_description
1 polymer ?
#
loop_
_entity_poly.entity_id
_entity_poly.type
_entity_poly.pdbx_seq_one_letter_code
_entity_poly.pdbx_strand_id
1 'polypeptide(L)'
;MPEYIFDESLISTEIQDALSPNLKLRPLAQDDFDKGIFDCLEQLSITGEISQKKFVEQFEEMKKAGGYYTIAIEDEDQGKIVGLGTLFVEMKFLRNCGKAGHIEDIVVHDSQRGKSLGRRIIDQLKHIGKELGCYKLILNCNEKNIPFYEKCGLTLKDVQMTLYTTT
;
A
#
# COMPACT_ATOMS: atom_id res chain seq x y z
N MET A 1 19.23 -11.15 3.30
CA MET A 1 18.37 -10.04 2.84
C MET A 1 16.94 -10.47 3.02
N PRO A 2 16.05 -9.60 3.52
CA PRO A 2 14.64 -9.93 3.67
C PRO A 2 14.03 -10.28 2.31
N GLU A 3 13.09 -11.22 2.31
CA GLU A 3 12.34 -11.57 1.11
C GLU A 3 11.23 -10.54 0.89
N TYR A 4 11.33 -9.76 -0.18
CA TYR A 4 10.35 -8.75 -0.54
C TYR A 4 9.26 -9.27 -1.48
N ILE A 5 8.05 -8.69 -1.37
CA ILE A 5 6.90 -9.04 -2.20
C ILE A 5 7.09 -8.62 -3.67
N PHE A 6 7.91 -7.59 -3.92
CA PHE A 6 8.34 -7.15 -5.25
C PHE A 6 9.76 -6.58 -5.22
N ASP A 7 10.33 -6.29 -6.40
CA ASP A 7 11.69 -5.75 -6.56
C ASP A 7 11.82 -4.32 -5.98
N GLU A 8 12.76 -4.13 -5.05
CA GLU A 8 12.97 -2.86 -4.36
C GLU A 8 13.39 -1.70 -5.27
N SER A 9 13.86 -1.97 -6.49
CA SER A 9 14.21 -0.93 -7.49
C SER A 9 13.03 -0.05 -7.90
N LEU A 10 11.78 -0.48 -7.62
CA LEU A 10 10.58 0.34 -7.84
C LEU A 10 10.33 1.37 -6.72
N ILE A 11 11.13 1.38 -5.65
CA ILE A 11 11.06 2.41 -4.60
C ILE A 11 11.78 3.67 -5.06
N SER A 12 11.10 4.81 -5.03
CA SER A 12 11.69 6.08 -5.43
C SER A 12 12.62 6.62 -4.35
N THR A 13 13.88 6.85 -4.70
CA THR A 13 14.85 7.52 -3.82
C THR A 13 14.39 8.92 -3.43
N GLU A 14 13.79 9.69 -4.35
CA GLU A 14 13.25 11.02 -4.05
C GLU A 14 12.16 10.99 -2.96
N ILE A 15 11.30 9.97 -3.00
CA ILE A 15 10.20 9.83 -2.02
C ILE A 15 10.74 9.33 -0.68
N GLN A 16 11.71 8.41 -0.71
CA GLN A 16 12.45 7.96 0.48
C GLN A 16 13.18 9.12 1.16
N ASP A 17 13.89 9.95 0.42
CA ASP A 17 14.65 11.09 0.94
C ASP A 17 13.76 12.19 1.55
N ALA A 18 12.48 12.20 1.17
CA ALA A 18 11.47 13.11 1.71
C ALA A 18 10.82 12.62 3.02
N LEU A 19 11.24 11.47 3.55
CA LEU A 19 10.87 10.95 4.88
C LEU A 19 11.88 11.40 5.94
N SER A 20 11.51 11.26 7.22
CA SER A 20 12.48 11.40 8.31
C SER A 20 13.59 10.34 8.19
N PRO A 21 14.83 10.64 8.59
CA PRO A 21 15.97 9.72 8.40
C PRO A 21 15.81 8.34 9.06
N ASN A 22 14.99 8.22 10.10
CA ASN A 22 14.72 6.96 10.79
C ASN A 22 13.56 6.15 10.17
N LEU A 23 12.94 6.67 9.10
CA LEU A 23 11.84 6.02 8.42
C LEU A 23 12.30 5.44 7.09
N LYS A 24 12.00 4.16 6.89
CA LYS A 24 12.34 3.44 5.67
C LYS A 24 11.10 3.00 4.92
N LEU A 25 10.91 3.55 3.73
CA LEU A 25 9.96 3.10 2.73
C LEU A 25 10.57 1.96 1.92
N ARG A 26 9.90 0.82 1.90
CA ARG A 26 10.37 -0.39 1.22
C ARG A 26 9.20 -1.30 0.81
N PRO A 27 9.41 -2.32 -0.02
CA PRO A 27 8.41 -3.35 -0.21
C PRO A 27 8.08 -4.05 1.11
N LEU A 28 6.86 -4.59 1.20
CA LEU A 28 6.50 -5.53 2.25
C LEU A 28 7.47 -6.73 2.24
N ALA A 29 7.94 -7.11 3.42
CA ALA A 29 8.83 -8.24 3.64
C ALA A 29 8.08 -9.40 4.32
N GLN A 30 8.53 -10.62 4.04
CA GLN A 30 7.97 -11.85 4.62
C GLN A 30 8.16 -11.91 6.17
N ASP A 31 9.12 -11.18 6.72
CA ASP A 31 9.38 -11.07 8.17
C ASP A 31 8.67 -9.88 8.84
N ASP A 32 7.85 -9.11 8.11
CA ASP A 32 7.13 -7.96 8.67
C ASP A 32 6.03 -8.34 9.68
N PHE A 33 5.68 -9.63 9.76
CA PHE A 33 4.81 -10.14 10.83
C PHE A 33 5.36 -9.76 12.22
N ASP A 34 6.65 -10.01 12.45
CA ASP A 34 7.31 -9.77 13.73
C ASP A 34 7.53 -8.27 14.00
N LYS A 35 7.37 -7.43 12.96
CA LYS A 35 7.47 -5.97 13.02
C LYS A 35 6.12 -5.28 13.28
N GLY A 36 5.08 -6.02 13.65
CA GLY A 36 3.79 -5.44 14.05
C GLY A 36 2.96 -4.90 12.88
N ILE A 37 3.04 -5.53 11.70
CA ILE A 37 2.23 -5.14 10.55
C ILE A 37 0.72 -5.09 10.87
N PHE A 38 0.22 -6.06 11.64
CA PHE A 38 -1.19 -6.14 12.00
C PHE A 38 -1.60 -5.07 13.01
N ASP A 39 -0.69 -4.63 13.90
CA ASP A 39 -0.91 -3.48 14.79
C ASP A 39 -1.25 -2.21 13.97
N CYS A 40 -0.64 -2.07 12.78
CA CYS A 40 -0.94 -0.97 11.86
C CYS A 40 -2.22 -1.21 11.05
N LEU A 41 -2.43 -2.41 10.48
CA LEU A 41 -3.60 -2.73 9.66
C LEU A 41 -4.92 -2.70 10.46
N GLU A 42 -4.90 -3.05 11.74
CA GLU A 42 -6.08 -2.99 12.62
C GLU A 42 -6.63 -1.57 12.80
N GLN A 43 -5.79 -0.54 12.59
CA GLN A 43 -6.26 0.85 12.61
C GLN A 43 -7.06 1.23 11.36
N LEU A 44 -7.01 0.42 10.31
CA LEU A 44 -7.77 0.62 9.07
C LEU A 44 -9.11 -0.11 9.13
N SER A 45 -9.08 -1.40 9.45
CA SER A 45 -10.26 -2.28 9.45
C SER A 45 -9.99 -3.56 10.25
N ILE A 46 -10.99 -4.45 10.29
CA ILE A 46 -10.93 -5.74 10.98
C ILE A 46 -9.96 -6.68 10.23
N THR A 47 -8.92 -7.13 10.92
CA THR A 47 -7.92 -8.12 10.44
C THR A 47 -8.25 -9.55 10.90
N GLY A 48 -8.80 -9.68 12.11
CA GLY A 48 -9.01 -10.96 12.79
C GLY A 48 -7.70 -11.52 13.38
N GLU A 49 -7.77 -12.72 13.96
CA GLU A 49 -6.59 -13.39 14.51
C GLU A 49 -5.77 -14.06 13.39
N ILE A 50 -4.60 -13.50 13.08
CA ILE A 50 -3.70 -14.00 12.04
C ILE A 50 -2.42 -14.57 12.67
N SER A 51 -2.12 -15.83 12.35
CA SER A 51 -0.85 -16.45 12.72
C SER A 51 0.27 -16.09 11.74
N GLN A 52 1.52 -16.13 12.19
CA GLN A 52 2.70 -15.92 11.33
C GLN A 52 2.69 -16.85 10.13
N LYS A 53 2.32 -18.13 10.34
CA LYS A 53 2.18 -19.11 9.26
C LYS A 53 1.19 -18.64 8.18
N LYS A 54 0.00 -18.18 8.59
CA LYS A 54 -1.03 -17.69 7.65
C LYS A 54 -0.58 -16.42 6.92
N PHE A 55 0.14 -15.53 7.59
CA PHE A 55 0.74 -14.37 6.94
C PHE A 55 1.74 -14.77 5.86
N VAL A 56 2.67 -15.68 6.17
CA VAL A 56 3.66 -16.17 5.19
C VAL A 56 2.98 -16.88 4.02
N GLU A 57 2.00 -17.74 4.28
CA GLU A 57 1.21 -18.41 3.23
C GLU A 57 0.54 -17.37 2.30
N GLN A 58 -0.11 -16.35 2.88
CA GLN A 58 -0.77 -15.30 2.10
C GLN A 58 0.22 -14.46 1.30
N PHE A 59 1.37 -14.10 1.90
CA PHE A 59 2.45 -13.36 1.26
C PHE A 59 2.97 -14.10 0.02
N GLU A 60 3.24 -15.41 0.14
CA GLU A 60 3.70 -16.24 -0.97
C GLU A 60 2.67 -16.34 -2.09
N GLU A 61 1.39 -16.48 -1.74
CA GLU A 61 0.30 -16.48 -2.73
C GLU A 61 0.20 -15.17 -3.50
N MET A 62 0.27 -14.02 -2.81
CA MET A 62 0.25 -12.70 -3.44
C MET A 62 1.47 -12.50 -4.35
N LYS A 63 2.65 -12.86 -3.86
CA LYS A 63 3.90 -12.76 -4.62
C LYS A 63 3.87 -13.62 -5.88
N LYS A 64 3.39 -14.86 -5.76
CA LYS A 64 3.24 -15.80 -6.89
C LYS A 64 2.18 -15.36 -7.90
N ALA A 65 1.05 -14.83 -7.44
CA ALA A 65 0.01 -14.31 -8.32
C ALA A 65 0.50 -13.10 -9.12
N GLY A 66 1.39 -12.30 -8.53
CA GLY A 66 1.90 -11.07 -9.11
C GLY A 66 0.84 -9.96 -9.13
N GLY A 67 1.29 -8.75 -9.48
CA GLY A 67 0.41 -7.58 -9.53
C GLY A 67 0.16 -6.90 -8.18
N TYR A 68 0.67 -7.44 -7.07
CA TYR A 68 0.59 -6.83 -5.74
C TYR A 68 1.88 -6.06 -5.42
N TYR A 69 1.76 -4.74 -5.29
CA TYR A 69 2.86 -3.85 -4.93
C TYR A 69 2.55 -3.22 -3.56
N THR A 70 2.64 -4.04 -2.51
CA THR A 70 2.46 -3.59 -1.13
C THR A 70 3.74 -2.98 -0.59
N ILE A 71 3.69 -1.71 -0.22
CA ILE A 71 4.77 -0.98 0.42
C ILE A 71 4.53 -0.88 1.92
N ALA A 72 5.61 -0.80 2.68
CA ALA A 72 5.62 -0.53 4.10
C ALA A 72 6.56 0.64 4.41
N ILE A 73 6.21 1.42 5.43
CA ILE A 73 7.10 2.35 6.10
C ILE A 73 7.45 1.74 7.45
N GLU A 74 8.74 1.46 7.65
CA GLU A 74 9.31 0.99 8.92
C GLU A 74 9.92 2.17 9.68
N ASP A 75 9.64 2.26 10.98
CA ASP A 75 10.41 3.08 11.92
C ASP A 75 11.58 2.25 12.42
N GLU A 76 12.78 2.50 11.87
CA GLU A 76 13.98 1.68 12.12
C GLU A 76 14.49 1.81 13.57
N ASP A 77 14.15 2.91 14.26
CA ASP A 77 14.49 3.06 15.69
C ASP A 77 13.71 2.07 16.56
N GLN A 78 12.49 1.72 16.15
CA GLN A 78 11.59 0.84 16.89
C GLN A 78 11.50 -0.57 16.30
N GLY A 79 11.95 -0.76 15.05
CA GLY A 79 11.77 -1.99 14.30
C GLY A 79 10.29 -2.30 14.03
N LYS A 80 9.47 -1.26 13.81
CA LYS A 80 8.01 -1.39 13.69
C LYS A 80 7.48 -0.86 12.36
N ILE A 81 6.50 -1.54 11.79
CA ILE A 81 5.75 -1.02 10.64
C ILE A 81 4.78 0.06 11.11
N VAL A 82 4.89 1.24 10.51
CA VAL A 82 4.10 2.42 10.89
C VAL A 82 3.28 2.99 9.75
N GLY A 83 3.35 2.42 8.55
CA GLY A 83 2.46 2.73 7.45
C GLY A 83 2.48 1.67 6.39
N LEU A 84 1.34 1.47 5.73
CA LEU A 84 1.16 0.53 4.63
C LEU A 84 0.30 1.13 3.52
N GLY A 85 0.50 0.59 2.32
CA GLY A 85 -0.39 0.80 1.20
C GLY A 85 -0.11 -0.22 0.10
N THR A 86 -1.13 -0.58 -0.66
CA THR A 86 -1.03 -1.54 -1.75
C THR A 86 -1.42 -0.89 -3.06
N LEU A 87 -0.64 -1.13 -4.10
CA LEU A 87 -1.12 -0.97 -5.47
C LEU A 87 -1.35 -2.36 -6.06
N PHE A 88 -2.60 -2.68 -6.42
CA PHE A 88 -2.92 -3.86 -7.21
C PHE A 88 -3.04 -3.48 -8.70
N VAL A 89 -2.28 -4.16 -9.56
CA VAL A 89 -2.23 -3.85 -11.00
C VAL A 89 -3.06 -4.87 -11.78
N GLU A 90 -4.18 -4.38 -12.32
CA GLU A 90 -5.09 -5.16 -13.15
C GLU A 90 -4.76 -5.00 -14.63
N MET A 91 -4.51 -6.12 -15.33
CA MET A 91 -4.40 -6.15 -16.79
C MET A 91 -5.79 -6.13 -17.43
N LYS A 92 -5.96 -5.32 -18.48
CA LYS A 92 -7.24 -5.18 -19.20
C LYS A 92 -7.05 -5.42 -20.68
N PHE A 93 -8.10 -5.85 -21.38
CA PHE A 93 -8.16 -5.81 -22.86
C PHE A 93 -8.48 -4.40 -23.38
N LEU A 94 -9.21 -3.61 -22.59
CA LEU A 94 -9.51 -2.21 -22.90
C LEU A 94 -8.22 -1.37 -22.95
N ARG A 95 -8.31 -0.20 -23.60
CA ARG A 95 -7.20 0.76 -23.70
C ARG A 95 -5.94 0.14 -24.29
N ASN A 96 -6.09 -0.62 -25.38
CA ASN A 96 -5.01 -1.30 -26.08
C ASN A 96 -4.22 -2.26 -25.17
N CYS A 97 -4.92 -3.21 -24.55
CA CYS A 97 -4.35 -4.15 -23.59
C CYS A 97 -3.63 -3.46 -22.40
N GLY A 98 -4.21 -2.35 -21.91
CA GLY A 98 -3.60 -1.51 -20.90
C GLY A 98 -3.69 -2.06 -19.47
N LYS A 99 -3.06 -1.36 -18.52
CA LYS A 99 -3.10 -1.69 -17.07
C LYS A 99 -3.79 -0.60 -16.27
N ALA A 100 -4.61 -0.99 -15.30
CA ALA A 100 -5.19 -0.08 -14.31
C ALA A 100 -4.65 -0.44 -12.93
N GLY A 101 -4.21 0.56 -12.17
CA GLY A 101 -3.79 0.38 -10.79
C GLY A 101 -4.92 0.69 -9.82
N HIS A 102 -5.09 -0.15 -8.80
CA HIS A 102 -6.05 0.01 -7.70
C HIS A 102 -5.24 0.26 -6.43
N ILE A 103 -5.41 1.43 -5.83
CA ILE A 103 -4.75 1.81 -4.59
C ILE A 103 -5.65 1.35 -3.43
N GLU A 104 -5.13 0.45 -2.61
CA GLU A 104 -5.83 -0.22 -1.52
C GLU A 104 -5.05 -0.14 -0.21
N ASP A 105 -5.73 -0.42 0.89
CA ASP A 105 -5.15 -0.63 2.23
C ASP A 105 -4.23 0.48 2.75
N ILE A 106 -4.59 1.75 2.50
CA ILE A 106 -3.83 2.91 2.95
C ILE A 106 -4.02 3.12 4.45
N VAL A 107 -2.94 2.93 5.21
CA VAL A 107 -2.95 3.16 6.66
C VAL A 107 -1.64 3.76 7.15
N VAL A 108 -1.74 4.59 8.17
CA VAL A 108 -0.61 5.13 8.94
C VAL A 108 -0.95 4.98 10.41
N HIS A 109 -0.04 4.36 11.14
CA HIS A 109 -0.16 4.17 12.58
C HIS A 109 -0.35 5.54 13.26
N ASP A 110 -1.28 5.62 14.20
CA ASP A 110 -1.68 6.85 14.89
C ASP A 110 -0.51 7.64 15.51
N SER A 111 0.47 6.94 16.07
CA SER A 111 1.73 7.50 16.60
C SER A 111 2.55 8.31 15.57
N GLN A 112 2.29 8.13 14.28
CA GLN A 112 2.98 8.80 13.17
C GLN A 112 2.06 9.71 12.33
N ARG A 113 0.81 9.93 12.75
CA ARG A 113 -0.12 10.83 12.02
C ARG A 113 0.37 12.28 12.03
N GLY A 114 -0.03 13.03 11.02
CA GLY A 114 0.39 14.45 10.84
C GLY A 114 1.79 14.63 10.24
N LYS A 115 2.57 13.56 10.07
CA LYS A 115 3.92 13.60 9.46
C LYS A 115 3.94 13.40 7.94
N SER A 116 2.80 13.63 7.28
CA SER A 116 2.62 13.45 5.82
C SER A 116 2.91 12.04 5.27
N LEU A 117 3.04 11.00 6.12
CA LEU A 117 3.34 9.64 5.67
C LEU A 117 2.29 9.09 4.70
N GLY A 118 1.00 9.34 4.96
CA GLY A 118 -0.07 8.92 4.05
C GLY A 118 0.10 9.50 2.66
N ARG A 119 0.55 10.76 2.55
CA ARG A 119 0.84 11.38 1.24
C ARG A 119 2.03 10.71 0.57
N ARG A 120 3.09 10.37 1.32
CA ARG A 120 4.27 9.67 0.80
C ARG A 120 3.94 8.27 0.29
N ILE A 121 3.07 7.54 0.98
CA ILE A 121 2.53 6.25 0.52
C ILE A 121 1.83 6.45 -0.82
N ILE A 122 0.90 7.41 -0.93
CA ILE A 122 0.20 7.67 -2.20
C ILE A 122 1.16 8.11 -3.32
N ASP A 123 2.14 8.96 -3.02
CA ASP A 123 3.15 9.40 -3.98
C ASP A 123 3.96 8.19 -4.51
N GLN A 124 4.34 7.27 -3.63
CA GLN A 124 5.08 6.06 -4.01
C GLN A 124 4.22 5.11 -4.86
N LEU A 125 2.97 4.86 -4.47
CA LEU A 125 2.07 4.01 -5.26
C LEU A 125 1.79 4.63 -6.65
N LYS A 126 1.71 5.96 -6.73
CA LYS A 126 1.62 6.68 -8.02
C LYS A 126 2.88 6.52 -8.86
N HIS A 127 4.06 6.57 -8.24
CA HIS A 127 5.32 6.32 -8.92
C HIS A 127 5.36 4.90 -9.50
N ILE A 128 5.12 3.87 -8.68
CA ILE A 128 5.07 2.47 -9.13
C ILE A 128 4.07 2.30 -10.28
N GLY A 129 2.87 2.84 -10.14
CA GLY A 129 1.85 2.76 -11.18
C GLY A 129 2.29 3.34 -12.53
N LYS A 130 3.05 4.45 -12.51
CA LYS A 130 3.62 5.06 -13.72
C LYS A 130 4.73 4.20 -14.33
N GLU A 131 5.68 3.73 -13.51
CA GLU A 131 6.78 2.86 -13.96
C GLU A 131 6.25 1.58 -14.62
N LEU A 132 5.15 1.03 -14.09
CA LEU A 132 4.50 -0.16 -14.65
C LEU A 132 3.62 0.12 -15.87
N GLY A 133 3.47 1.39 -16.28
CA GLY A 133 2.66 1.78 -17.44
C GLY A 133 1.15 1.72 -17.20
N CYS A 134 0.69 1.93 -15.98
CA CYS A 134 -0.75 2.04 -15.70
C CYS A 134 -1.31 3.32 -16.35
N TYR A 135 -2.37 3.17 -17.15
CA TYR A 135 -3.00 4.34 -17.79
C TYR A 135 -3.88 5.14 -16.84
N LYS A 136 -4.27 4.54 -15.71
CA LYS A 136 -4.97 5.21 -14.60
C LYS A 136 -4.68 4.50 -13.28
N LEU A 137 -4.84 5.24 -12.19
CA LEU A 137 -4.86 4.74 -10.83
C LEU A 137 -6.20 5.15 -10.19
N ILE A 138 -6.83 4.24 -9.48
CA ILE A 138 -8.13 4.46 -8.82
C ILE A 138 -8.10 3.96 -7.38
N LEU A 139 -9.00 4.48 -6.56
CA LEU A 139 -9.26 4.03 -5.18
C LEU A 139 -10.69 4.37 -4.80
N ASN A 140 -11.17 3.72 -3.75
CA ASN A 140 -12.41 4.07 -3.09
C ASN A 140 -12.10 4.69 -1.72
N CYS A 141 -12.90 5.66 -1.30
CA CYS A 141 -12.76 6.25 0.03
C CYS A 141 -14.08 6.79 0.58
N ASN A 142 -14.16 6.88 1.91
CA ASN A 142 -15.24 7.60 2.57
C ASN A 142 -15.18 9.11 2.24
N GLU A 143 -16.33 9.79 2.16
CA GLU A 143 -16.43 11.20 1.77
C GLU A 143 -15.50 12.13 2.58
N LYS A 144 -15.37 11.88 3.88
CA LYS A 144 -14.47 12.64 4.78
C LYS A 144 -12.99 12.63 4.35
N ASN A 145 -12.57 11.64 3.57
CA ASN A 145 -11.19 11.48 3.11
C ASN A 145 -10.96 12.06 1.70
N ILE A 146 -12.01 12.47 0.97
CA ILE A 146 -11.87 13.07 -0.37
C ILE A 146 -10.87 14.23 -0.37
N PRO A 147 -10.90 15.22 0.57
CA PRO A 147 -9.96 16.33 0.56
C PRO A 147 -8.49 15.89 0.71
N PHE A 148 -8.23 14.76 1.36
CA PHE A 148 -6.88 14.21 1.47
C PHE A 148 -6.39 13.68 0.12
N TYR A 149 -7.22 12.91 -0.59
CA TYR A 149 -6.83 12.35 -1.90
C TYR A 149 -6.75 13.42 -3.00
N GLU A 150 -7.58 14.46 -2.94
CA GLU A 150 -7.46 15.64 -3.83
C GLU A 150 -6.12 16.36 -3.62
N LYS A 151 -5.67 16.54 -2.37
CA LYS A 151 -4.32 17.07 -2.06
C LYS A 151 -3.19 16.16 -2.54
N CYS A 152 -3.47 14.87 -2.75
CA CYS A 152 -2.55 13.93 -3.37
C CYS A 152 -2.62 13.93 -4.92
N GLY A 153 -3.47 14.76 -5.52
CA GLY A 153 -3.63 14.91 -6.96
C GLY A 153 -4.57 13.89 -7.61
N LEU A 154 -5.42 13.21 -6.82
CA LEU A 154 -6.54 12.44 -7.36
C LEU A 154 -7.77 13.33 -7.52
N THR A 155 -8.79 12.84 -8.22
CA THR A 155 -10.04 13.57 -8.42
C THR A 155 -11.21 12.63 -8.20
N LEU A 156 -12.26 13.12 -7.53
CA LEU A 156 -13.50 12.37 -7.37
C LEU A 156 -14.08 12.00 -8.74
N LYS A 157 -14.25 10.70 -8.97
CA LYS A 157 -14.85 10.11 -10.17
C LYS A 157 -15.68 8.91 -9.77
N ASP A 158 -16.89 8.83 -10.31
CA ASP A 158 -17.82 7.70 -10.15
C ASP A 158 -18.25 7.41 -8.70
N VAL A 159 -19.07 6.37 -8.51
CA VAL A 159 -19.62 5.93 -7.22
C VAL A 159 -19.25 4.47 -6.99
N GLN A 160 -18.84 4.11 -5.77
CA GLN A 160 -18.59 2.72 -5.37
C GLN A 160 -19.90 1.99 -5.04
N MET A 161 -20.04 0.77 -5.53
CA MET A 161 -21.15 -0.12 -5.21
C MET A 161 -20.59 -1.40 -4.56
N THR A 162 -21.26 -1.89 -3.50
CA THR A 162 -20.78 -3.05 -2.72
C THR A 162 -21.91 -4.06 -2.49
N LEU A 163 -21.61 -5.34 -2.72
CA LEU A 163 -22.41 -6.49 -2.29
C LEU A 163 -21.54 -7.35 -1.38
N TYR A 164 -21.95 -7.53 -0.12
CA TYR A 164 -21.29 -8.45 0.80
C TYR A 164 -21.83 -9.86 0.58
N THR A 165 -20.98 -10.79 0.10
CA THR A 165 -21.40 -12.14 -0.29
C THR A 165 -21.45 -13.14 0.87
N THR A 166 -20.87 -12.81 2.02
CA THR A 166 -20.90 -13.57 3.29
C THR A 166 -20.52 -12.64 4.46
N THR A 167 -21.16 -12.82 5.62
CA THR A 167 -20.82 -12.20 6.92
C THR A 167 -19.95 -13.10 7.77
#